data_AF-A0A1Y1HMY7-F1
#
_entry.id   AF-A0A1Y1HMY7-F1
#
_cell.length_a   1.000
_cell.length_b   1.000
_cell.length_c   1.000
_cell.angle_alpha   90.00
_cell.angle_beta   90.00
_cell.angle_gamma   90.00
#
_symmetry.space_group_name_H-M   'P 1'
#
loop_
_entity.id
_entity.type
_entity.pdbx_description
1 polymer ?
#
loop_
_entity_poly.entity_id
_entity_poly.type
_entity_poly.pdbx_seq_one_letter_code
_entity_poly.pdbx_strand_id
1 'polypeptide(L)'
;MPVHLPPPALHSQLAAGGGGQPAWAGTLAILGVVALPFLQSAAKPALRRVFKPTKCKLCYGTGTTLCTTCKGRGKEGGLISGESLRQCTACFGKGKQLCSKCRGAGIDNRWLYAGRRVSEPKL
;
A
#
# COMPACT_ATOMS: atom_id res chain seq x y z
N MET A 1 17.14 -0.26 -29.95
CA MET A 1 18.61 -0.09 -29.83
C MET A 1 19.00 -0.53 -28.42
N PRO A 2 19.67 -1.69 -28.25
CA PRO A 2 20.01 -2.22 -26.94
C PRO A 2 21.16 -1.44 -26.31
N VAL A 3 20.96 -0.97 -25.09
CA VAL A 3 21.96 -0.23 -24.30
C VAL A 3 22.80 -1.26 -23.55
N HIS A 4 24.06 -1.40 -23.96
CA HIS A 4 25.05 -2.25 -23.31
C HIS A 4 25.61 -1.49 -22.09
N LEU A 5 25.24 -1.90 -20.88
CA LEU A 5 25.83 -1.37 -19.64
C LEU A 5 27.07 -2.21 -19.26
N PRO A 6 28.20 -1.57 -18.91
CA PRO A 6 29.38 -2.27 -18.41
C PRO A 6 29.16 -2.76 -16.96
N PRO A 7 29.84 -3.85 -16.54
CA PRO A 7 29.76 -4.35 -15.18
C PRO A 7 30.47 -3.41 -14.18
N PRO A 8 29.98 -3.31 -12.92
CA PRO A 8 30.64 -2.52 -11.89
C PRO A 8 31.97 -3.17 -11.48
N ALA A 9 33.04 -2.37 -11.51
CA ALA A 9 34.36 -2.75 -11.02
C ALA A 9 34.30 -3.03 -9.51
N LEU A 10 34.58 -4.28 -9.14
CA LEU A 10 34.69 -4.76 -7.78
C LEU A 10 36.03 -4.25 -7.20
N HIS A 11 36.05 -3.05 -6.63
CA HIS A 11 37.22 -2.56 -5.90
C HIS A 11 37.32 -3.25 -4.54
N SER A 12 38.29 -4.16 -4.49
CA SER A 12 39.23 -4.42 -3.40
C SER A 12 39.20 -3.40 -2.25
N GLN A 13 39.10 -3.90 -1.02
CA GLN A 13 40.05 -3.67 0.08
C GLN A 13 39.47 -4.16 1.42
N LEU A 14 39.73 -5.44 1.75
CA LEU A 14 39.70 -5.93 3.13
C LEU A 14 41.10 -5.72 3.70
N ALA A 15 41.37 -4.47 4.14
CA ALA A 15 42.51 -4.19 5.00
C ALA A 15 42.15 -4.63 6.43
N ALA A 16 42.65 -5.81 6.81
CA ALA A 16 42.69 -6.26 8.19
C ALA A 16 43.69 -5.39 8.97
N GLY A 17 43.24 -4.21 9.41
CA GLY A 17 43.96 -3.38 10.36
C GLY A 17 43.80 -3.94 11.77
N GLY A 18 44.83 -4.63 12.27
CA GLY A 18 44.97 -5.01 13.67
C GLY A 18 45.23 -3.80 14.56
N GLY A 19 44.20 -2.96 14.77
CA GLY A 19 44.18 -1.96 15.82
C GLY A 19 43.62 -2.60 17.08
N GLY A 20 44.41 -2.70 18.14
CA GLY A 20 43.98 -3.21 19.44
C GLY A 20 42.69 -2.52 19.86
N GLN A 21 41.58 -3.27 19.84
CA GLN A 21 40.29 -2.72 20.22
C GLN A 21 40.36 -2.32 21.68
N PRO A 22 40.02 -1.06 22.01
CA PRO A 22 40.06 -0.63 23.39
C PRO A 22 39.02 -1.44 24.18
N ALA A 23 39.35 -1.83 25.42
CA ALA A 23 38.55 -2.75 26.23
C ALA A 23 37.06 -2.34 26.38
N TRP A 24 36.74 -1.05 26.24
CA TRP A 24 35.37 -0.54 26.26
C TRP A 24 34.52 -0.92 25.02
N ALA A 25 35.16 -1.24 23.89
CA ALA A 25 34.46 -1.60 22.66
C ALA A 25 33.67 -2.92 22.80
N GLY A 26 34.23 -3.90 23.51
CA GLY A 26 33.54 -5.15 23.84
C GLY A 26 32.32 -4.92 24.74
N THR A 27 32.45 -4.03 25.73
CA THR A 27 31.36 -3.71 26.67
C THR A 27 30.20 -2.98 25.97
N LEU A 28 30.48 -2.04 25.07
CA LEU A 28 29.44 -1.37 24.29
C LEU A 28 28.75 -2.30 23.29
N ALA A 29 29.47 -3.26 22.70
CA ALA A 29 28.87 -4.25 21.82
C ALA A 29 27.87 -5.15 22.58
N ILE A 30 28.23 -5.61 23.78
CA ILE A 30 27.34 -6.42 24.62
C ILE A 30 26.13 -5.61 25.09
N LEU A 31 26.32 -4.38 25.54
CA LEU A 31 25.22 -3.47 25.91
C LEU A 31 24.29 -3.20 24.74
N GLY A 32 24.84 -3.02 23.53
CA GLY A 32 24.05 -2.83 22.31
C GLY A 32 23.17 -4.04 22.00
N VAL A 33 23.70 -5.27 22.10
CA VAL A 33 22.94 -6.51 21.84
C VAL A 33 21.85 -6.75 22.88
N VAL A 34 22.09 -6.42 24.16
CA VAL A 34 21.09 -6.57 25.23
C VAL A 34 20.04 -5.46 25.20
N ALA A 35 20.42 -4.23 24.85
CA ALA A 35 19.49 -3.11 24.72
C ALA A 35 18.64 -3.17 23.45
N LEU A 36 19.13 -3.80 22.37
CA LEU A 36 18.41 -3.94 21.09
C LEU A 36 17.01 -4.56 21.22
N PRO A 37 16.81 -5.72 21.87
CA PRO A 37 15.47 -6.31 22.03
C PRO A 37 14.54 -5.43 22.87
N PHE A 38 15.08 -4.67 23.83
CA PHE A 38 14.29 -3.74 24.64
C PHE A 38 13.84 -2.51 23.82
N LEU A 39 14.73 -1.92 23.04
CA LEU A 39 14.38 -0.85 22.09
C LEU A 39 13.37 -1.33 21.04
N GLN A 40 13.56 -2.53 20.50
CA GLN A 40 12.62 -3.13 19.56
C GLN A 40 11.24 -3.33 20.19
N SER A 41 11.18 -3.71 21.46
CA SER A 41 9.92 -3.90 22.19
C SER A 41 9.16 -2.58 22.35
N ALA A 42 9.87 -1.48 22.62
CA ALA A 42 9.28 -0.15 22.70
C ALA A 42 8.86 0.42 21.34
N ALA A 43 9.61 0.14 20.26
CA ALA A 43 9.34 0.68 18.92
C ALA A 43 8.22 -0.06 18.17
N LYS A 44 8.04 -1.38 18.41
CA LYS A 44 7.02 -2.23 17.77
C LYS A 44 5.58 -1.67 17.83
N PRO A 45 5.04 -1.21 18.98
CA PRO A 45 3.66 -0.72 19.03
C PRO A 45 3.44 0.55 18.21
N ALA A 46 4.43 1.45 18.16
CA ALA A 46 4.36 2.66 17.34
C ALA A 46 4.37 2.31 15.84
N LEU A 47 5.30 1.45 15.41
CA LEU A 47 5.38 0.96 14.03
C LEU A 47 4.07 0.26 13.60
N ARG A 48 3.49 -0.58 14.48
CA ARG A 48 2.21 -1.25 14.18
C ARG A 48 1.07 -0.29 13.90
N ARG A 49 1.04 0.90 14.52
CA ARG A 49 -0.01 1.91 14.25
C ARG A 49 0.17 2.53 12.87
N VAL A 50 1.41 2.84 12.49
CA VAL A 50 1.73 3.42 11.18
C VAL A 50 1.45 2.43 10.05
N PHE A 51 1.77 1.16 10.26
CA PHE A 51 1.57 0.09 9.28
C PHE A 51 0.20 -0.60 9.38
N LYS A 52 -0.76 -0.05 10.13
CA LYS A 52 -2.12 -0.58 10.20
C LYS A 52 -2.91 -0.13 8.95
N PRO A 53 -3.60 -1.05 8.25
CA PRO A 53 -4.44 -0.64 7.13
C PRO A 53 -5.60 0.20 7.67
N THR A 54 -5.73 1.41 7.16
CA THR A 54 -6.81 2.34 7.55
C THR A 54 -7.88 2.32 6.47
N LYS A 55 -9.13 2.06 6.86
CA LYS A 55 -10.27 2.04 5.92
C LYS A 55 -10.38 3.38 5.18
N CYS A 56 -10.66 3.31 3.89
CA CYS A 56 -10.85 4.50 3.09
C CYS A 56 -12.14 5.22 3.53
N LYS A 57 -12.03 6.49 3.92
CA LYS A 57 -13.20 7.27 4.39
C LYS A 57 -14.29 7.49 3.33
N LEU A 58 -13.94 7.45 2.04
CA LEU A 58 -14.88 7.71 0.95
C LEU A 58 -15.78 6.50 0.64
N CYS A 59 -15.22 5.30 0.70
CA CYS A 59 -15.95 4.05 0.41
C CYS A 59 -16.13 3.14 1.63
N TYR A 60 -15.73 3.61 2.82
CA TYR A 60 -15.81 2.90 4.09
C TYR A 60 -15.18 1.49 4.10
N GLY A 61 -14.24 1.22 3.19
CA GLY A 61 -13.58 -0.09 3.08
C GLY A 61 -14.01 -0.96 1.91
N THR A 62 -15.07 -0.61 1.18
CA THR A 62 -15.62 -1.49 0.12
C THR A 62 -14.80 -1.47 -1.18
N GLY A 63 -13.96 -0.44 -1.38
CA GLY A 63 -13.24 -0.22 -2.64
C GLY A 63 -14.11 0.35 -3.77
N THR A 64 -15.43 0.44 -3.58
CA THR A 64 -16.36 0.93 -4.60
C THR A 64 -17.30 1.99 -4.02
N THR A 65 -17.78 2.90 -4.86
CA THR A 65 -18.79 3.91 -4.53
C THR A 65 -20.00 3.73 -5.43
N LEU A 66 -21.17 4.18 -4.98
CA LEU A 66 -22.36 4.16 -5.82
C LEU A 66 -22.14 5.02 -7.07
N CYS A 67 -22.60 4.54 -8.22
CA CYS A 67 -22.61 5.33 -9.44
C CYS A 67 -23.54 6.53 -9.23
N THR A 68 -23.01 7.73 -9.38
CA THR A 68 -23.76 8.98 -9.17
C THR A 68 -24.81 9.19 -10.26
N THR A 69 -24.57 8.70 -11.48
CA THR A 69 -25.48 8.86 -12.62
C THR A 69 -26.76 8.05 -12.45
N CYS A 70 -26.66 6.74 -12.18
CA CYS A 70 -27.83 5.87 -11.98
C CYS A 70 -28.22 5.66 -10.51
N LYS A 71 -27.56 6.35 -9.57
CA LYS A 71 -27.80 6.25 -8.12
C LYS A 71 -27.83 4.81 -7.60
N GLY A 72 -26.91 3.96 -8.07
CA GLY A 72 -26.86 2.56 -7.64
C GLY A 72 -27.69 1.57 -8.47
N ARG A 73 -28.58 2.03 -9.36
CA ARG A 73 -29.54 1.14 -10.06
C ARG A 73 -28.94 0.37 -11.23
N GLY A 74 -27.85 0.86 -11.82
CA GLY A 74 -27.27 0.31 -13.04
C GLY A 74 -28.06 0.62 -14.32
N LYS A 75 -29.21 1.28 -14.23
CA LYS A 75 -30.04 1.66 -15.39
C LYS A 75 -30.49 3.11 -15.28
N GLU A 76 -30.71 3.72 -16.44
CA GLU A 76 -31.24 5.07 -16.63
C GLU A 76 -32.56 4.99 -17.40
N GLY A 77 -33.39 6.03 -17.30
CA GLY A 77 -34.72 6.05 -17.89
C GLY A 77 -35.79 5.44 -16.98
N GLY A 78 -36.91 5.04 -17.58
CA GLY A 78 -38.03 4.38 -16.92
C GLY A 78 -39.24 5.28 -16.69
N LEU A 79 -40.22 4.76 -15.97
CA LEU A 79 -41.55 5.37 -15.84
C LEU A 79 -41.52 6.83 -15.33
N ILE A 80 -40.54 7.17 -14.48
CA ILE A 80 -40.41 8.51 -13.90
C ILE A 80 -39.91 9.53 -14.92
N SER A 81 -39.04 9.14 -15.86
CA SER A 81 -38.50 10.04 -16.88
C SER A 81 -39.24 9.97 -18.21
N GLY A 82 -40.08 8.95 -18.42
CA GLY A 82 -40.78 8.71 -19.69
C GLY A 82 -39.87 8.18 -20.82
N GLU A 83 -38.58 7.95 -20.54
CA GLU A 83 -37.64 7.38 -21.50
C GLU A 83 -37.57 5.85 -21.38
N SER A 84 -37.19 5.18 -22.48
CA SER A 84 -36.94 3.74 -22.45
C SER A 84 -35.81 3.40 -21.48
N LEU A 85 -35.99 2.31 -20.74
CA LEU A 85 -35.02 1.85 -19.76
C LEU A 85 -33.74 1.39 -20.48
N ARG A 86 -32.62 2.07 -20.23
CA ARG A 86 -31.32 1.75 -20.83
C ARG A 86 -30.26 1.46 -19.77
N GLN A 87 -29.24 0.70 -20.15
CA GLN A 87 -28.10 0.43 -19.27
C GLN A 87 -27.34 1.72 -18.99
N CYS A 88 -27.00 1.98 -17.72
CA CYS A 88 -26.20 3.15 -17.36
C CYS A 88 -24.81 3.01 -17.96
N THR A 89 -24.43 3.96 -18.81
CA THR A 89 -23.14 3.97 -19.54
C THR A 89 -21.98 4.27 -18.60
N ALA A 90 -22.19 5.12 -17.60
CA ALA A 90 -21.16 5.53 -16.64
C ALA A 90 -20.63 4.37 -15.75
N CYS A 91 -21.47 3.38 -15.46
CA CYS A 91 -21.07 2.20 -14.68
C CYS A 91 -21.26 0.87 -15.41
N PHE A 92 -21.54 0.92 -16.72
CA PHE A 92 -21.83 -0.25 -17.55
C PHE A 92 -22.83 -1.22 -16.90
N GLY A 93 -23.93 -0.70 -16.36
CA GLY A 93 -24.95 -1.56 -15.74
C GLY A 93 -24.73 -2.00 -14.30
N LYS A 94 -23.57 -1.72 -13.70
CA LYS A 94 -23.18 -2.31 -12.41
C LYS A 94 -23.74 -1.59 -11.18
N GLY A 95 -24.18 -0.34 -11.33
CA GLY A 95 -24.65 0.51 -10.23
C GLY A 95 -23.53 1.03 -9.32
N LYS A 96 -22.29 0.59 -9.48
CA LYS A 96 -21.14 0.99 -8.66
C LYS A 96 -19.94 1.31 -9.54
N GLN A 97 -19.05 2.15 -9.01
CA GLN A 97 -17.80 2.56 -9.63
C GLN A 97 -16.64 2.35 -8.65
N LEU A 98 -15.42 2.27 -9.16
CA LEU A 98 -14.23 2.23 -8.32
C LEU A 98 -14.13 3.51 -7.51
N CYS A 99 -13.84 3.38 -6.22
CA CYS A 99 -13.59 4.52 -5.36
C CYS A 99 -12.36 5.28 -5.88
N SER A 100 -12.54 6.53 -6.29
CA SER A 100 -11.48 7.37 -6.86
C SER A 100 -10.30 7.58 -5.89
N LYS A 101 -10.57 7.67 -4.59
CA LYS A 101 -9.56 7.89 -3.54
C LYS A 101 -8.65 6.67 -3.33
N CYS A 102 -9.22 5.48 -3.14
CA CYS A 102 -8.44 4.26 -2.85
C CYS A 102 -8.18 3.39 -4.09
N ARG A 103 -8.74 3.76 -5.25
CA ARG A 103 -8.70 3.02 -6.53
C ARG A 103 -9.02 1.54 -6.36
N GLY A 104 -10.12 1.21 -5.66
CA GLY A 104 -10.52 -0.19 -5.45
C GLY A 104 -9.94 -0.86 -4.21
N ALA A 105 -8.89 -0.32 -3.59
CA ALA A 105 -8.20 -1.02 -2.50
C ALA A 105 -9.00 -1.08 -1.17
N GLY A 106 -9.98 -0.18 -0.98
CA GLY A 106 -10.72 -0.06 0.27
C GLY A 106 -9.93 0.57 1.43
N ILE A 107 -8.66 0.92 1.24
CA ILE A 107 -7.78 1.47 2.28
C ILE A 107 -7.15 2.80 1.85
N ASP A 108 -6.98 3.73 2.80
CA ASP A 108 -6.40 5.07 2.53
C ASP A 108 -4.88 4.99 2.32
N ASN A 109 -4.17 4.14 3.07
CA ASN A 109 -2.73 3.91 2.94
C ASN A 109 -2.38 2.83 1.91
N ARG A 110 -3.04 2.84 0.75
CA ARG A 110 -2.87 1.79 -0.28
C ARG A 110 -1.44 1.61 -0.79
N TRP A 111 -0.65 2.68 -0.80
CA TRP A 111 0.74 2.67 -1.27
C TRP A 111 1.61 1.70 -0.47
N LEU A 112 1.29 1.46 0.80
CA LEU A 112 1.99 0.53 1.67
C LEU A 112 1.73 -0.95 1.29
N TYR A 113 0.64 -1.23 0.58
CA TYR A 113 0.20 -2.59 0.23
C TYR A 113 0.21 -2.85 -1.27
N ALA A 114 0.67 -1.91 -2.10
CA ALA A 114 0.62 -1.99 -3.56
C ALA A 114 1.39 -3.19 -4.16
N GLY A 115 2.37 -3.76 -3.43
CA GLY A 115 3.11 -4.95 -3.85
C GLY A 115 2.37 -6.27 -3.61
N ARG A 116 1.30 -6.27 -2.80
CA ARG A 116 0.39 -7.41 -2.71
C ARG A 116 -0.72 -7.17 -3.73
N ARG A 117 -0.80 -8.04 -4.74
CA ARG A 117 -1.94 -8.06 -5.67
C ARG A 117 -3.20 -8.35 -4.86
N VAL A 118 -3.84 -7.30 -4.35
CA VAL A 118 -5.20 -7.36 -3.86
C VAL A 118 -6.01 -7.70 -5.11
N SER A 119 -6.64 -8.86 -5.10
CA SER A 119 -7.44 -9.36 -6.21
C SER A 119 -8.33 -8.24 -6.73
N GLU A 120 -8.16 -7.92 -8.01
CA GLU A 120 -8.86 -6.81 -8.64
C GLU A 120 -10.36 -7.03 -8.43
N PRO A 121 -11.09 -6.04 -7.87
CA PRO A 121 -12.50 -6.22 -7.62
C PRO A 121 -13.19 -6.47 -8.95
N LYS A 122 -13.76 -7.67 -9.11
CA LYS A 122 -14.66 -7.99 -10.22
C LYS A 122 -15.87 -7.07 -10.09
N LEU A 123 -15.83 -5.96 -10.82
CA LEU A 123 -16.90 -4.98 -10.91
C LEU A 123 -18.11 -5.64 -11.57
#